data_AF-A0A7S3RF36-F1
#
_entry.id   AF-A0A7S3RF36-F1
#
_cell.length_a   1.000
_cell.length_b   1.000
_cell.length_c   1.000
_cell.angle_alpha   90.00
_cell.angle_beta   90.00
_cell.angle_gamma   90.00
#
_symmetry.space_group_name_H-M   'P 1'
#
loop_
_entity.id
_entity.type
_entity.pdbx_description
1 polymer ?
#
loop_
_entity_poly.entity_id
_entity_poly.type
_entity_poly.pdbx_seq_one_letter_code
_entity_poly.pdbx_strand_id
1 'polypeptide(L)'
;TTLRLDAGIDCREPRTACGRRIVMLAAPAPAVADSFIAERRGNLALLDEPRMLDAQNFPIAPDDLIAKAKDFIAADYGAEDPGMLADAFSFVGPFIGPLSKQQYIDALGGKFNPADGFPD
;
A
#
# COMPACT_ATOMS: atom_id res chain seq x y z
N THR A 1 0.40 -35.45 32.77
CA THR A 1 1.81 -35.07 32.96
C THR A 1 1.89 -33.57 33.10
N THR A 2 2.30 -33.12 34.27
CA THR A 2 2.21 -31.74 34.77
C THR A 2 3.28 -30.85 34.13
N LEU A 3 2.90 -29.74 33.47
CA LEU A 3 3.86 -28.70 33.07
C LEU A 3 4.18 -27.82 34.28
N ARG A 4 5.43 -27.84 34.73
CA ARG A 4 5.98 -26.91 35.71
C ARG A 4 6.24 -25.56 35.04
N LEU A 5 5.76 -24.48 35.67
CA LEU A 5 6.22 -23.12 35.41
C LEU A 5 7.46 -22.87 36.29
N ASP A 6 8.64 -22.81 35.68
CA ASP A 6 9.79 -22.20 36.34
C ASP A 6 9.77 -20.69 36.05
N ALA A 7 9.21 -19.95 37.00
CA ALA A 7 9.22 -18.49 37.02
C ALA A 7 10.54 -18.02 37.66
N GLY A 8 11.54 -17.73 36.82
CA GLY A 8 12.70 -16.94 37.25
C GLY A 8 12.32 -15.46 37.26
N ILE A 9 12.03 -14.91 38.45
CA ILE A 9 11.81 -13.48 38.68
C ILE A 9 13.09 -12.93 39.33
N ASP A 10 13.88 -12.16 38.60
CA ASP A 10 14.91 -11.29 39.19
C ASP A 10 14.41 -9.84 39.10
N CYS A 11 14.00 -9.29 40.23
CA CYS A 11 13.51 -7.92 40.37
C CYS A 11 14.56 -7.08 41.11
N ARG A 12 15.21 -6.16 40.41
CA ARG A 12 15.89 -5.02 41.04
C ARG A 12 15.50 -3.72 40.33
N GLU A 13 14.64 -2.96 40.99
CA GLU A 13 14.20 -1.61 40.62
C GLU A 13 15.30 -0.55 40.83
N PRO A 14 15.16 0.71 40.33
CA PRO A 14 13.95 1.31 39.76
C PRO A 14 14.15 1.92 38.37
N ARG A 15 13.37 1.49 37.36
CA ARG A 15 12.98 2.30 36.19
C ARG A 15 12.11 1.52 35.21
N THR A 16 10.94 2.09 34.94
CA THR A 16 10.09 1.90 33.76
C THR A 16 9.40 0.54 33.61
N ALA A 17 8.07 0.57 33.53
CA ALA A 17 7.17 -0.56 33.34
C ALA A 17 7.70 -1.59 32.32
N CYS A 18 8.00 -2.79 32.81
CA CYS A 18 8.29 -3.97 32.01
C CYS A 18 6.98 -4.50 31.41
N GLY A 19 6.61 -3.99 30.23
CA GLY A 19 5.48 -4.50 29.46
C GLY A 19 5.80 -5.87 28.86
N ARG A 20 5.01 -6.89 29.20
CA ARG A 20 5.05 -8.21 28.55
C ARG A 20 4.78 -8.02 27.06
N ARG A 21 5.80 -8.15 26.22
CA ARG A 21 5.64 -8.13 24.75
C ARG A 21 4.97 -9.44 24.33
N ILE A 22 3.64 -9.41 24.20
CA ILE A 22 2.90 -10.49 23.53
C ILE A 22 3.17 -10.31 22.04
N VAL A 23 4.01 -11.17 21.47
CA VAL A 23 4.14 -11.28 20.03
C VAL A 23 2.93 -12.08 19.55
N MET A 24 1.90 -11.39 19.08
CA MET A 24 0.79 -12.02 18.37
C MET A 24 1.34 -12.53 17.04
N LEU A 25 1.67 -13.82 16.96
CA LEU A 25 1.99 -14.45 15.69
C LEU A 25 0.70 -14.50 14.88
N ALA A 26 0.62 -13.70 13.81
CA ALA A 26 -0.52 -13.71 12.91
C ALA A 26 -0.73 -15.14 12.38
N ALA A 27 -1.95 -15.65 12.53
CA ALA A 27 -2.33 -16.91 11.90
C ALA A 27 -2.20 -16.77 10.37
N PRO A 28 -1.69 -17.80 9.65
CA PRO A 28 -1.59 -17.72 8.20
C PRO A 28 -2.99 -17.55 7.59
N ALA A 29 -3.11 -16.64 6.63
CA ALA A 29 -4.33 -16.42 5.87
C ALA A 29 -4.80 -17.74 5.21
N PRO A 30 -6.12 -17.96 5.05
CA PRO A 30 -6.64 -19.22 4.53
C PRO A 30 -6.17 -19.47 3.08
N ALA A 31 -5.50 -20.61 2.87
CA ALA A 31 -4.90 -21.07 1.62
C ALA A 31 -5.88 -21.32 0.44
N VAL A 32 -7.14 -20.90 0.54
CA VAL A 32 -8.18 -21.19 -0.46
C VAL A 32 -8.20 -20.16 -1.59
N ALA A 33 -7.70 -18.94 -1.36
CA ALA A 33 -7.54 -17.93 -2.41
C ALA A 33 -6.37 -18.24 -3.38
N ASP A 34 -5.44 -19.13 -2.99
CA ASP A 34 -4.23 -19.40 -3.76
C ASP A 34 -4.47 -20.30 -4.98
N SER A 35 -5.43 -21.23 -4.96
CA SER A 35 -5.55 -22.26 -6.00
C SER A 35 -6.14 -21.76 -7.32
N PHE A 36 -7.20 -20.95 -7.28
CA PHE A 36 -7.82 -20.35 -8.47
C PHE A 36 -6.87 -19.36 -9.16
N ILE A 37 -6.12 -18.60 -8.36
CA ILE A 37 -5.13 -17.66 -8.87
C ILE A 37 -3.91 -18.40 -9.43
N ALA A 38 -3.47 -19.49 -8.80
CA ALA A 38 -2.34 -20.30 -9.27
C ALA A 38 -2.60 -20.92 -10.66
N GLU A 39 -3.80 -21.44 -10.92
CA GLU A 39 -4.14 -22.06 -12.21
C GLU A 39 -4.21 -21.03 -13.34
N ARG A 40 -4.66 -19.81 -13.05
CA ARG A 40 -4.73 -18.69 -14.01
C ARG A 40 -3.40 -17.98 -14.24
N ARG A 41 -2.37 -18.23 -13.40
CA ARG A 41 -1.04 -17.63 -13.61
C ARG A 41 -0.40 -18.08 -14.91
N GLY A 42 -0.78 -19.23 -15.48
CA GLY A 42 -0.36 -19.65 -16.82
C GLY A 42 1.15 -19.43 -17.07
N ASN A 43 1.49 -18.74 -18.16
CA ASN A 43 2.88 -18.44 -18.55
C ASN A 43 3.58 -17.40 -17.65
N LEU A 44 2.89 -16.79 -16.67
CA LEU A 44 3.53 -15.85 -15.73
C LEU A 44 4.57 -16.54 -14.85
N ALA A 45 4.50 -17.87 -14.70
CA ALA A 45 5.56 -18.66 -14.07
C ALA A 45 6.84 -18.78 -14.93
N LEU A 46 6.78 -18.43 -16.22
CA LEU A 46 7.92 -18.40 -17.15
C LEU A 46 8.54 -17.00 -17.29
N LEU A 47 7.99 -16.00 -16.59
CA LEU A 47 8.52 -14.63 -16.62
C LEU A 47 9.68 -14.51 -15.62
N ASP A 48 10.87 -14.24 -16.14
CA ASP A 48 12.04 -13.87 -15.33
C ASP A 48 11.94 -12.38 -14.98
N GLU A 49 11.14 -12.07 -13.96
CA GLU A 49 10.89 -10.71 -13.50
C GLU A 49 12.19 -9.93 -13.17
N PRO A 50 13.16 -10.48 -12.41
CA PRO A 50 14.42 -9.79 -12.14
C PRO A 50 15.15 -9.39 -13.42
N ARG A 51 15.32 -10.33 -14.36
CA ARG A 51 16.01 -10.03 -15.64
C ARG A 51 15.25 -9.01 -16.47
N MET A 52 13.92 -9.06 -16.46
CA MET A 52 13.09 -8.11 -17.21
C MET A 52 13.22 -6.70 -16.65
N LEU A 53 13.21 -6.55 -15.33
CA LEU A 53 13.42 -5.26 -14.64
C LEU A 53 14.84 -4.72 -14.88
N ASP A 54 15.87 -5.57 -14.78
CA ASP A 54 17.27 -5.19 -15.05
C ASP A 54 17.48 -4.70 -16.50
N ALA A 55 16.70 -5.23 -17.45
CA ALA A 55 16.74 -4.83 -18.84
C ALA A 55 15.99 -3.53 -19.14
N GLN A 56 15.19 -3.01 -18.19
CA GLN A 56 14.43 -1.78 -18.41
C GLN A 56 15.23 -0.54 -18.01
N ASN A 57 14.96 0.56 -18.73
CA ASN A 57 15.47 1.89 -18.43
C ASN A 57 14.29 2.86 -18.25
N PHE A 58 13.48 2.62 -17.22
CA PHE A 58 12.33 3.46 -16.94
C PHE A 58 12.78 4.90 -16.67
N PRO A 59 12.10 5.92 -17.23
CA PRO A 59 12.46 7.32 -17.01
C PRO A 59 12.35 7.79 -15.56
N ILE A 60 11.56 7.08 -14.75
CA ILE A 60 11.32 7.35 -13.33
C ILE A 60 11.61 6.05 -12.58
N ALA A 61 12.42 6.11 -11.53
CA ALA A 61 12.76 4.95 -10.74
C ALA A 61 11.51 4.42 -9.99
N PRO A 62 11.47 3.11 -9.66
CA PRO A 62 10.33 2.54 -8.93
C PRO A 62 10.01 3.25 -7.62
N ASP A 63 11.03 3.56 -6.81
CA ASP A 63 10.85 4.25 -5.54
C ASP A 63 10.29 5.67 -5.71
N ASP A 64 10.73 6.38 -6.76
CA ASP A 64 10.22 7.71 -7.10
C ASP A 64 8.76 7.66 -7.57
N LEU A 65 8.35 6.60 -8.29
CA LEU A 65 6.95 6.40 -8.68
C LEU A 65 6.06 6.15 -7.47
N ILE A 66 6.54 5.35 -6.49
CA ILE A 66 5.82 5.09 -5.25
C ILE A 66 5.67 6.38 -4.43
N ALA A 67 6.74 7.18 -4.32
CA ALA A 67 6.70 8.47 -3.65
C ALA A 67 5.66 9.41 -4.30
N LYS A 68 5.73 9.57 -5.63
CA LYS A 68 4.77 10.39 -6.39
C LYS A 68 3.32 9.93 -6.21
N ALA A 69 3.07 8.62 -6.16
CA ALA A 69 1.73 8.08 -5.93
C ALA A 69 1.20 8.41 -4.53
N LYS A 70 2.06 8.36 -3.51
CA LYS A 70 1.70 8.75 -2.14
C LYS A 70 1.38 10.24 -2.05
N ASP A 71 2.22 11.07 -2.64
CA ASP A 71 2.02 12.52 -2.69
C ASP A 71 0.72 12.88 -3.42
N PHE A 72 0.43 12.18 -4.53
CA PHE A 72 -0.82 12.34 -5.27
C PHE A 72 -2.05 12.01 -4.45
N ILE A 73 -2.05 10.89 -3.73
CA ILE A 73 -3.16 10.50 -2.84
C ILE A 73 -3.31 11.51 -1.70
N ALA A 74 -2.20 11.93 -1.09
CA ALA A 74 -2.19 12.87 0.02
C ALA A 74 -2.75 14.25 -0.36
N ALA A 75 -2.56 14.68 -1.60
CA ALA A 75 -3.05 15.96 -2.12
C ALA A 75 -4.49 15.88 -2.69
N ASP A 76 -5.37 15.11 -2.07
CA ASP A 76 -6.75 14.84 -2.54
C ASP A 76 -6.78 14.45 -4.03
N TYR A 77 -5.99 13.44 -4.38
CA TYR A 77 -5.85 12.98 -5.77
C TYR A 77 -5.44 14.10 -6.74
N GLY A 78 -4.55 15.00 -6.29
CA GLY A 78 -4.07 16.14 -7.05
C GLY A 78 -5.04 17.31 -7.17
N ALA A 79 -6.17 17.31 -6.46
CA ALA A 79 -7.09 18.45 -6.42
C ALA A 79 -6.52 19.61 -5.59
N GLU A 80 -5.79 19.34 -4.51
CA GLU A 80 -5.16 20.36 -3.65
C GLU A 80 -3.88 20.96 -4.25
N ASP A 81 -3.14 20.19 -5.05
CA ASP A 81 -2.01 20.67 -5.84
C ASP A 81 -2.15 20.23 -7.31
N PRO A 82 -2.89 21.01 -8.13
CA PRO A 82 -3.06 20.72 -9.55
C PRO A 82 -1.75 20.71 -10.34
N GLY A 83 -0.66 21.27 -9.82
CA GLY A 83 0.63 21.33 -10.49
C GLY A 83 1.24 19.94 -10.75
N MET A 84 0.86 18.93 -9.96
CA MET A 84 1.35 17.57 -10.15
C MET A 84 0.72 16.83 -11.34
N LEU A 85 -0.42 17.31 -11.84
CA LEU A 85 -1.07 16.76 -13.02
C LEU A 85 -0.50 17.42 -14.28
N ALA A 86 -0.11 16.62 -15.28
CA ALA A 86 0.34 17.14 -16.56
C ALA A 86 -0.72 18.00 -17.25
N ASP A 87 -0.32 18.97 -18.08
CA ASP A 87 -1.27 19.81 -18.83
C ASP A 87 -2.16 19.00 -19.78
N ALA A 88 -1.63 17.90 -20.32
CA ALA A 88 -2.34 16.94 -21.16
C ALA A 88 -3.01 15.80 -20.37
N PHE A 89 -3.19 15.96 -19.05
CA PHE A 89 -3.83 14.93 -18.22
C PHE A 89 -5.28 14.66 -18.67
N SER A 90 -5.64 13.37 -18.68
CA SER A 90 -6.97 12.88 -18.98
C SER A 90 -7.35 11.78 -18.00
N PHE A 91 -8.49 11.94 -17.34
CA PHE A 91 -9.06 10.91 -16.48
C PHE A 91 -10.06 10.05 -17.26
N VAL A 92 -9.87 8.73 -17.20
CA VAL A 92 -10.75 7.74 -17.83
C VAL A 92 -11.10 6.67 -16.80
N GLY A 93 -12.33 6.71 -16.31
CA GLY A 93 -12.93 5.67 -15.48
C GLY A 93 -13.85 4.74 -16.28
N PRO A 94 -14.33 3.64 -15.68
CA PRO A 94 -15.16 2.65 -16.37
C PRO A 94 -16.47 3.21 -16.96
N PHE A 95 -17.05 4.23 -16.32
CA PHE A 95 -18.32 4.85 -16.71
C PHE A 95 -18.23 6.39 -16.83
N ILE A 96 -17.05 6.97 -16.59
CA ILE A 96 -16.84 8.43 -16.56
C ILE A 96 -15.57 8.76 -17.35
N GLY A 97 -15.69 9.69 -18.30
CA GLY A 97 -14.56 10.23 -19.06
C GLY A 97 -14.65 9.96 -20.56
N PRO A 98 -13.71 10.52 -21.35
CA PRO A 98 -12.51 11.23 -20.90
C PRO A 98 -12.82 12.61 -20.29
N LEU A 99 -12.23 12.91 -19.13
CA LEU A 99 -12.29 14.24 -18.49
C LEU A 99 -10.95 14.94 -18.63
N SER A 100 -10.97 16.23 -18.97
CA SER A 100 -9.78 17.08 -18.88
C SER A 100 -9.33 17.26 -17.44
N LYS A 101 -8.08 17.70 -17.24
CA LYS A 101 -7.53 18.09 -15.92
C LYS A 101 -8.49 18.97 -15.11
N GLN A 102 -9.04 20.02 -15.70
CA GLN A 102 -9.95 20.91 -14.98
C GLN A 102 -11.27 20.21 -14.62
N GLN A 103 -11.86 19.47 -15.57
CA GLN A 103 -13.10 18.72 -15.31
C GLN A 103 -12.92 17.67 -14.21
N TYR A 104 -11.74 17.05 -14.14
CA TYR A 104 -11.37 16.10 -13.11
C TYR A 104 -11.28 16.77 -11.72
N ILE A 105 -10.55 17.89 -11.61
CA ILE A 105 -10.40 18.63 -10.35
C ILE A 105 -11.76 19.14 -9.86
N ASP A 106 -12.56 19.72 -10.76
CA ASP A 106 -13.91 20.22 -10.45
C ASP A 106 -14.83 19.08 -9.96
N ALA A 107 -14.66 17.87 -10.49
CA ALA A 107 -15.44 16.69 -10.11
C ALA A 107 -15.06 16.14 -8.73
N LEU A 108 -13.79 16.26 -8.32
CA LEU A 108 -13.33 15.83 -6.99
C LEU A 108 -13.86 16.75 -5.88
N GLY A 109 -13.87 18.07 -6.13
CA GLY A 109 -14.59 19.05 -5.30
C GLY A 109 -14.25 19.03 -3.81
N GLY A 110 -13.06 18.58 -3.41
CA GLY A 110 -12.66 18.44 -2.00
C GLY A 110 -13.42 17.37 -1.22
N LYS A 111 -14.10 16.44 -1.90
CA LYS A 111 -15.02 15.46 -1.28
C LYS A 111 -14.37 14.09 -1.05
N PHE A 112 -13.16 13.87 -1.55
CA PHE A 112 -12.49 12.59 -1.53
C PHE A 112 -11.21 12.64 -0.68
N ASN A 113 -11.32 13.16 0.55
CA ASN A 113 -10.19 13.17 1.46
C ASN A 113 -9.85 11.72 1.92
N PRO A 114 -8.65 11.19 1.62
CA PRO A 114 -8.27 9.85 2.04
C PRO A 114 -8.26 9.70 3.57
N ALA A 115 -8.00 10.78 4.31
CA ALA A 115 -7.99 10.76 5.78
C ALA A 115 -9.36 10.45 6.38
N ASP A 116 -10.46 10.79 5.69
CA ASP A 116 -11.81 10.46 6.16
C ASP A 116 -12.09 8.95 6.09
N GLY A 117 -11.45 8.25 5.15
CA GLY A 117 -11.58 6.80 4.97
C GLY A 117 -10.69 5.97 5.90
N PHE A 118 -9.59 6.55 6.37
CA PHE A 118 -8.60 5.90 7.23
C PHE A 118 -8.18 6.84 8.38
N PRO A 119 -9.07 7.10 9.35
CA PRO A 119 -8.73 7.89 10.53
C PRO A 119 -7.74 7.14 11.44
N ASP A 120 -6.80 7.88 12.04
CA ASP A 120 -5.81 7.37 13.01
C ASP A 120 -6.43 6.83 14.31
#